data_AF-X1BAS2-F1
#
_entry.id   AF-X1BAS2-F1
#
_cell.length_a   1.000
_cell.length_b   1.000
_cell.length_c   1.000
_cell.angle_alpha   90.00
_cell.angle_beta   90.00
_cell.angle_gamma   90.00
#
_symmetry.space_group_name_H-M   'P 1'
#
loop_
_entity.id
_entity.type
_entity.pdbx_description
1 polymer ?
#
loop_
_entity_poly.entity_id
_entity_poly.type
_entity_poly.pdbx_seq_one_letter_code
_entity_poly.pdbx_strand_id
1 'polypeptide(L)' 'MISNNGVYIYDATLREGSQKIGISFSVEDKIRILERLINDLHIPMIEVGWPGSNP' A
#
# COMPACT_ATOMS: atom_id res chain seq x y z
N MET A 1 -12.68 -10.43 -28.82
CA MET A 1 -12.50 -10.23 -27.37
C MET A 1 -12.22 -8.76 -27.15
N ILE A 2 -13.08 -8.05 -26.42
CA ILE A 2 -12.78 -6.65 -26.06
C ILE A 2 -11.69 -6.73 -24.99
N SER A 3 -10.50 -6.24 -25.31
CA SER A 3 -9.45 -6.06 -24.30
C SER A 3 -9.95 -5.04 -23.30
N ASN A 4 -10.10 -5.43 -22.04
CA ASN A 4 -10.42 -4.50 -20.97
C ASN A 4 -9.18 -3.64 -20.69
N ASN A 5 -9.01 -2.55 -21.44
CA ASN A 5 -7.92 -1.58 -21.28
C ASN A 5 -8.18 -0.64 -20.08
N GLY A 6 -8.55 -1.20 -18.92
CA GLY A 6 -8.70 -0.44 -17.68
C GLY A 6 -7.36 -0.01 -17.11
N VAL A 7 -7.25 1.24 -16.65
CA VAL A 7 -6.12 1.70 -15.84
C VAL A 7 -6.42 1.38 -14.38
N TYR A 8 -5.53 0.65 -13.73
CA TYR A 8 -5.64 0.29 -12.32
C TYR A 8 -4.56 0.98 -11.50
N ILE A 9 -4.92 1.37 -10.28
CA ILE A 9 -3.96 1.91 -9.33
C ILE A 9 -3.42 0.76 -8.48
N TYR A 10 -2.10 0.69 -8.41
CA TYR A 10 -1.36 -0.13 -7.46
C TYR A 10 -0.69 0.79 -6.45
N ASP A 11 -1.02 0.64 -5.16
CA ASP A 11 -0.42 1.44 -4.09
C ASP A 11 0.69 0.67 -3.38
N ALA A 12 1.87 1.29 -3.27
CA ALA A 12 3.04 0.74 -2.58
C ALA A 12 3.46 1.59 -1.37
N THR A 13 2.54 2.39 -0.81
CA THR A 13 2.80 3.31 0.30
C THR A 13 3.27 2.55 1.55
N LEU A 14 2.69 1.39 1.84
CA LEU A 14 3.02 0.60 3.03
C LEU A 14 4.27 -0.27 2.88
N ARG A 15 4.81 -0.44 1.66
CA ARG A 15 6.09 -1.12 1.39
C ARG A 15 7.19 -0.12 1.05
N GLU A 16 7.25 0.33 -0.19
CA GLU A 16 8.28 1.26 -0.66
C GLU A 16 8.23 2.61 0.06
N GLY A 17 7.01 3.12 0.30
CA GLY A 17 6.82 4.37 1.02
C GLY A 17 7.33 4.30 2.46
N SER A 18 7.09 3.17 3.15
CA SER A 18 7.48 3.01 4.56
C SER A 18 8.96 2.68 4.77
N GLN A 19 9.66 2.21 3.74
CA GLN A 19 11.07 1.82 3.81
C GLN A 19 12.06 2.94 3.46
N LYS A 20 11.59 4.16 3.20
CA LYS A 20 12.46 5.33 2.98
C LYS A 20 13.08 5.82 4.28
N ILE A 21 14.32 6.32 4.18
CA ILE A 21 15.05 6.91 5.31
C ILE A 21 14.22 8.04 5.94
N GLY A 22 14.14 8.02 7.27
CA GLY A 22 13.39 9.02 8.04
C GLY A 22 11.89 8.78 8.11
N ILE A 23 11.37 7.71 7.50
CA ILE A 23 9.99 7.28 7.65
C ILE A 23 9.93 6.07 8.58
N SER A 24 9.06 6.14 9.58
CA SER A 24 8.77 5.02 10.47
C SER A 24 7.30 5.11 10.87
N PHE A 25 6.52 4.10 10.48
CA PHE A 25 5.12 3.98 10.86
C PHE A 25 4.99 2.99 12.01
N SER A 26 4.23 3.37 13.04
CA SER A 26 3.74 2.40 14.03
C SER A 26 2.81 1.38 13.36
N VAL A 27 2.50 0.29 14.06
CA VAL A 27 1.54 -0.70 13.54
C VAL A 27 0.17 -0.04 13.35
N GLU A 28 -0.24 0.80 14.28
CA GLU A 28 -1.51 1.54 14.25
C GLU A 28 -1.55 2.53 13.08
N ASP A 29 -0.44 3.19 12.76
CA ASP A 29 -0.36 4.05 11.57
C ASP A 29 -0.56 3.25 10.29
N LYS A 30 0.06 2.06 10.18
CA LYS A 30 -0.09 1.20 9.00
C LYS A 30 -1.54 0.75 8.82
N ILE A 31 -2.23 0.39 9.90
CA ILE A 31 -3.65 0.01 9.86
C ILE A 31 -4.51 1.19 9.40
N ARG A 32 -4.31 2.38 9.98
CA ARG A 32 -5.06 3.59 9.58
C ARG A 32 -4.83 3.98 8.12
N ILE A 33 -3.59 3.87 7.64
CA ILE A 33 -3.27 4.12 6.23
C ILE A 33 -4.00 3.10 5.35
N LEU A 34 -3.94 1.81 5.69
CA LEU A 34 -4.62 0.75 4.95
C LEU A 34 -6.13 0.97 4.88
N GLU A 35 -6.77 1.32 6.00
CA GLU A 35 -8.20 1.62 6.06
C GLU A 35 -8.58 2.77 5.12
N ARG A 36 -7.77 3.83 5.04
CA ARG A 36 -8.01 4.94 4.11
C ARG A 36 -7.83 4.53 2.64
N LEU A 37 -6.78 3.75 2.34
CA LEU A 37 -6.55 3.24 0.99
C LEU A 37 -7.74 2.39 0.49
N ILE A 38 -8.37 1.62 1.39
CA ILE A 38 -9.51 0.76 1.06
C ILE A 38 -10.82 1.56 1.03
N ASN A 39 -11.15 2.26 2.12
CA ASN A 39 -12.48 2.82 2.33
C ASN A 39 -12.67 4.18 1.64
N ASP A 40 -11.63 4.99 1.57
CA ASP A 40 -11.73 6.35 1.03
C ASP A 40 -11.31 6.36 -0.45
N LEU A 41 -10.18 5.72 -0.76
CA LEU A 41 -9.58 5.75 -2.09
C LEU A 41 -9.94 4.56 -2.99
N HIS A 42 -10.55 3.50 -2.42
CA HIS A 42 -10.98 2.32 -3.16
C HIS A 42 -9.85 1.68 -4.00
N ILE A 43 -8.64 1.65 -3.47
CA ILE A 43 -7.48 1.12 -4.18
C ILE A 43 -7.63 -0.40 -4.34
N PRO A 44 -7.56 -0.94 -5.58
CA PRO A 44 -7.83 -2.35 -5.84
C PRO A 44 -6.67 -3.28 -5.45
N MET A 45 -5.44 -2.77 -5.38
CA MET A 45 -4.26 -3.56 -5.04
C MET A 45 -3.26 -2.73 -4.23
N ILE A 46 -2.90 -3.24 -3.04
CA ILE A 46 -2.07 -2.54 -2.05
C ILE A 46 -0.93 -3.46 -1.58
N GLU A 47 0.31 -2.99 -1.63
CA GLU A 47 1.50 -3.71 -1.13
C GLU A 47 1.74 -3.38 0.35
N VAL A 48 1.48 -4.34 1.24
CA VAL A 48 1.46 -4.13 2.70
C VAL A 48 2.79 -4.48 3.40
N GLY A 49 3.93 -4.16 2.77
CA GLY A 49 5.27 -4.33 3.34
C GLY A 49 6.06 -5.53 2.80
N TRP A 50 7.24 -5.77 3.36
CA TRP A 50 8.11 -6.89 3.00
C TRP A 50 8.52 -7.68 4.26
N PRO A 51 7.93 -8.87 4.50
CA PRO A 51 8.17 -9.66 5.71
C PRO A 51 9.64 -10.05 5.91
N GLY A 52 10.41 -10.22 4.83
CA GLY A 52 11.83 -10.62 4.90
C GLY A 52 12.82 -9.49 5.20
N SER A 53 12.36 -8.27 5.49
CA SER A 53 13.24 -7.09 5.67
C SER A 53 13.63 -6.88 7.12
N ASN A 54 12.95 -7.58 8.04
CA ASN A 54 13.22 -7.54 9.46
C ASN A 54 13.47 -8.99 9.92
N PRO A 55 14.72 -9.40 10.20
CA PRO A 55 15.05 -10.75 10.64
C PRO A 55 14.48 -11.07 12.05
#